data_AF-A0A5R8QG56-F1
#
_entry.id   AF-A0A5R8QG56-F1
#
_cell.length_a   1.000
_cell.length_b   1.000
_cell.length_c   1.000
_cell.angle_alpha   90.00
_cell.angle_beta   90.00
_cell.angle_gamma   90.00
#
_symmetry.space_group_name_H-M   'P 1'
#
loop_
_entity.id
_entity.type
_entity.pdbx_description
1 polymer ?
#
loop_
_entity_poly.entity_id
_entity_poly.type
_entity_poly.pdbx_seq_one_letter_code
_entity_poly.pdbx_strand_id
1 'polypeptide(L)'
;MLRIVIMCGGGFSSSHLAARTSKELIQLNMDNEVQIDYYEHGTNKTKFADYDIVMCCPHLKMVIPTLIQETGLAERVPFYIIPPKMYGMISAKELVADAYEVVRRFKEQPLNPFSFPDEPNPLRITRHLAYVHTHK
;
A
#
# COMPACT_ATOMS: atom_id res chain seq x y z
N MET A 1 0.26 13.00 -10.18
CA MET A 1 0.83 11.65 -10.22
C MET A 1 0.92 11.12 -8.80
N LEU A 2 0.23 10.03 -8.50
CA LEU A 2 0.28 9.34 -7.20
C LEU A 2 1.51 8.43 -7.15
N ARG A 3 2.34 8.59 -6.12
CA ARG A 3 3.56 7.79 -5.92
C ARG A 3 3.35 6.81 -4.78
N ILE A 4 3.28 5.53 -5.13
CA ILE A 4 3.07 4.42 -4.22
C ILE A 4 4.39 3.68 -4.07
N VAL A 5 4.78 3.36 -2.84
CA VAL A 5 5.81 2.36 -2.59
C VAL A 5 5.19 1.13 -1.95
N ILE A 6 5.38 -0.03 -2.57
CA ILE A 6 5.01 -1.31 -1.99
C ILE A 6 6.22 -1.88 -1.25
N MET A 7 6.10 -2.02 0.07
CA MET A 7 7.12 -2.64 0.90
C MET A 7 6.79 -4.11 1.13
N CYS A 8 7.74 -4.99 0.76
CA CYS A 8 7.62 -6.43 0.91
C CYS A 8 8.86 -7.03 1.60
N GLY A 9 8.74 -8.24 2.14
CA GLY A 9 9.81 -8.88 2.93
C GLY A 9 11.01 -9.41 2.13
N GLY A 10 11.09 -9.13 0.83
CA GLY A 10 12.06 -9.73 -0.11
C GLY A 10 11.58 -11.07 -0.67
N GLY A 11 11.87 -11.34 -1.95
CA GLY A 11 11.62 -12.64 -2.61
C GLY A 11 10.91 -12.62 -3.98
N PHE A 12 10.57 -13.82 -4.49
CA PHE A 12 9.98 -14.04 -5.81
C PHE A 12 8.57 -13.42 -5.98
N SER A 13 7.76 -13.44 -4.91
CA SER A 13 6.38 -12.95 -4.94
C SER A 13 6.29 -11.44 -5.17
N SER A 14 7.21 -10.64 -4.61
CA SER A 14 7.26 -9.19 -4.80
C SER A 14 7.69 -8.79 -6.20
N SER A 15 8.64 -9.51 -6.80
CA SER A 15 9.08 -9.24 -8.19
C SER A 15 7.99 -9.58 -9.20
N HIS A 16 7.22 -10.64 -8.97
CA HIS A 16 6.07 -10.98 -9.79
C HIS A 16 4.94 -9.96 -9.66
N LEU A 17 4.65 -9.51 -8.42
CA LEU A 17 3.69 -8.44 -8.14
C LEU A 17 4.06 -7.15 -8.88
N ALA A 18 5.34 -6.77 -8.83
CA ALA A 18 5.87 -5.61 -9.53
C ALA A 18 5.68 -5.68 -11.03
N ALA A 19 6.13 -6.78 -11.66
CA ALA A 19 6.01 -6.94 -13.10
C ALA A 19 4.54 -6.96 -13.57
N ARG A 20 3.64 -7.58 -12.79
CA ARG A 20 2.22 -7.67 -13.14
C ARG A 20 1.51 -6.33 -13.03
N THR A 21 1.69 -5.63 -11.91
CA THR A 21 1.03 -4.33 -11.68
C THR A 21 1.53 -3.27 -12.65
N SER A 22 2.83 -3.18 -12.92
CA SER A 22 3.36 -2.22 -13.91
C SER A 22 2.78 -2.46 -15.31
N LYS A 23 2.63 -3.73 -15.72
CA LYS A 23 1.97 -4.07 -16.99
C LYS A 23 0.49 -3.68 -17.00
N GLU A 24 -0.23 -3.94 -15.91
CA GLU A 24 -1.65 -3.61 -15.78
C GLU A 24 -1.88 -2.09 -15.79
N LEU A 25 -1.01 -1.29 -15.17
CA LEU A 25 -1.09 0.18 -15.22
C LEU A 25 -0.97 0.72 -16.64
N ILE A 26 0.00 0.22 -17.43
CA ILE A 26 0.16 0.59 -18.84
C ILE A 26 -1.08 0.19 -19.65
N GLN A 27 -1.61 -1.02 -19.44
CA GLN A 27 -2.83 -1.48 -20.12
C GLN A 27 -4.06 -0.64 -19.80
N LEU A 28 -4.12 -0.08 -18.60
CA LEU A 28 -5.18 0.81 -18.15
C LEU A 28 -4.93 2.29 -18.50
N ASN A 29 -3.80 2.62 -19.15
CA ASN A 29 -3.33 3.99 -19.42
C ASN A 29 -3.17 4.85 -18.15
N MET A 30 -2.87 4.22 -17.02
CA MET A 30 -2.71 4.87 -15.71
C MET A 30 -1.23 5.15 -15.37
N ASP A 31 -0.30 4.76 -16.23
CA ASP A 31 1.15 4.89 -16.04
C ASP A 31 1.66 6.34 -16.01
N ASN A 32 0.88 7.29 -16.54
CA ASN A 32 1.14 8.74 -16.39
C ASN A 32 0.55 9.33 -15.10
N GLU A 33 -0.39 8.63 -14.48
CA GLU A 33 -1.10 9.09 -13.28
C GLU A 33 -0.55 8.46 -12.01
N VAL A 34 0.03 7.26 -12.10
CA VAL A 34 0.45 6.46 -10.96
C VAL A 34 1.82 5.85 -11.21
N GLN A 35 2.71 6.02 -10.24
CA GLN A 35 3.98 5.32 -10.15
C GLN A 35 3.94 4.37 -8.97
N ILE A 36 4.31 3.10 -9.19
CA ILE A 36 4.44 2.10 -8.13
C ILE A 36 5.88 1.58 -8.10
N ASP A 37 6.58 1.90 -7.02
CA ASP A 37 7.92 1.38 -6.75
C ASP A 37 7.87 0.26 -5.71
N TYR A 38 8.89 -0.58 -5.70
CA TYR A 38 8.96 -1.78 -4.86
C TYR A 38 10.23 -1.79 -4.05
N TYR A 39 10.10 -1.76 -2.72
CA TYR A 39 11.24 -1.85 -1.81
C TYR A 39 11.18 -3.10 -0.94
N GLU A 40 12.35 -3.68 -0.72
CA GLU A 40 12.54 -4.76 0.22
C GLU A 40 12.63 -4.21 1.64
N HIS A 41 12.21 -5.03 2.60
CA HIS A 41 12.38 -4.73 4.01
C HIS A 41 13.88 -4.57 4.33
N GLY A 42 14.27 -3.46 4.94
CA GLY A 42 15.68 -3.10 5.19
C GLY A 42 16.28 -2.07 4.21
N THR A 43 15.55 -1.69 3.16
CA THR A 43 15.92 -0.59 2.26
C THR A 43 15.95 0.76 3.00
N ASN A 44 16.69 1.74 2.46
CA ASN A 44 16.85 3.07 3.06
C ASN A 44 15.49 3.76 3.33
N LYS A 45 15.13 3.79 4.61
CA LYS A 45 13.84 4.24 5.16
C LYS A 45 13.56 5.74 4.90
N THR A 46 14.59 6.54 4.64
CA THR A 46 14.44 7.98 4.37
C THR A 46 13.76 8.28 3.04
N LYS A 47 13.77 7.33 2.09
CA LYS A 47 13.15 7.51 0.78
C LYS A 47 11.62 7.49 0.81
N PHE A 48 11.00 6.99 1.88
CA PHE A 48 9.54 6.95 1.99
C PHE A 48 8.91 8.35 2.03
N ALA A 49 9.67 9.38 2.39
CA ALA A 49 9.21 10.77 2.39
C ALA A 49 8.86 11.29 0.98
N ASP A 50 9.38 10.66 -0.07
CA ASP A 50 9.12 11.04 -1.46
C ASP A 50 7.84 10.39 -2.03
N TYR A 51 7.19 9.52 -1.28
CA TYR A 51 5.97 8.80 -1.70
C TYR A 51 4.74 9.34 -0.98
N ASP A 52 3.59 9.21 -1.64
CA ASP A 52 2.30 9.62 -1.07
C ASP A 52 1.74 8.56 -0.11
N ILE A 53 2.17 7.30 -0.25
CA ILE A 53 1.72 6.17 0.57
C ILE A 53 2.75 5.03 0.57
N VAL A 54 2.91 4.39 1.73
CA VAL A 54 3.62 3.12 1.88
C VAL A 54 2.60 1.99 2.03
N MET A 55 2.50 1.13 1.03
CA MET A 55 1.66 -0.06 1.07
C MET A 55 2.47 -1.28 1.49
N CYS A 56 2.19 -1.81 2.67
CA CYS A 56 2.94 -2.90 3.26
C CYS A 56 2.28 -4.25 2.95
N CYS A 57 3.09 -5.22 2.55
CA CYS A 57 2.64 -6.60 2.39
C CYS A 57 2.14 -7.18 3.73
N PRO A 58 1.10 -8.04 3.73
CA PRO A 58 0.41 -8.48 4.96
C PRO A 58 1.33 -9.19 5.96
N HIS A 59 2.34 -9.91 5.47
CA HIS A 59 3.34 -10.62 6.27
C HIS A 59 4.22 -9.68 7.12
N LEU A 60 4.27 -8.38 6.82
CA LEU A 60 5.08 -7.40 7.53
C LEU A 60 4.35 -6.74 8.71
N LYS A 61 3.11 -7.14 9.02
CA LYS A 61 2.28 -6.52 10.09
C LYS A 61 3.04 -6.26 11.38
N MET A 62 3.83 -7.25 11.84
CA MET A 62 4.55 -7.16 13.11
C MET A 62 5.68 -6.13 13.10
N VAL A 63 6.21 -5.79 11.94
CA VAL A 63 7.39 -4.92 11.79
C VAL A 63 7.00 -3.46 11.48
N ILE A 64 5.77 -3.24 11.02
CA ILE A 64 5.28 -1.91 10.62
C ILE A 64 5.29 -0.88 11.76
N PRO A 65 4.87 -1.19 13.01
CA PRO A 65 4.95 -0.22 14.10
C PRO A 65 6.38 0.30 14.33
N THR A 66 7.36 -0.61 14.34
CA THR A 66 8.78 -0.27 14.46
C THR A 66 9.23 0.57 13.27
N LEU A 67 8.86 0.19 12.05
CA LEU A 67 9.22 0.92 10.84
C LEU A 67 8.70 2.36 10.85
N ILE A 68 7.44 2.56 11.25
CA ILE A 68 6.83 3.90 11.35
C ILE A 68 7.63 4.78 12.32
N GLN A 69 8.00 4.22 13.49
CA GLN A 69 8.80 4.94 14.48
C GLN A 69 10.19 5.30 13.96
N GLU A 70 10.88 4.37 13.29
CA GLU A 70 12.23 4.58 12.76
C GLU A 70 12.28 5.57 11.59
N THR A 71 11.20 5.68 10.81
CA THR A 71 11.15 6.61 9.66
C THR A 71 10.88 8.05 10.08
N GLY A 72 10.23 8.28 11.23
CA GLY A 72 9.77 9.60 11.63
C GLY A 72 8.67 10.18 10.72
N LEU A 73 8.00 9.35 9.92
CA LEU A 73 6.98 9.77 8.93
C LEU A 73 5.54 9.51 9.38
N ALA A 74 5.32 9.18 10.66
CA ALA A 74 4.05 8.71 11.21
C ALA A 74 2.85 9.64 10.94
N GLU A 75 3.06 10.95 10.83
CA GLU A 75 1.99 11.94 10.58
C GLU A 75 1.97 12.45 9.13
N ARG A 76 2.96 12.05 8.32
CA ARG A 76 3.19 12.60 6.98
C ARG A 76 2.81 11.65 5.87
N VAL A 77 3.06 10.36 6.06
CA VAL A 77 2.85 9.33 5.03
C VAL A 77 2.04 8.19 5.63
N PRO A 78 0.91 7.79 5.04
CA PRO A 78 0.16 6.63 5.48
C PRO A 78 0.94 5.33 5.23
N PHE A 79 0.97 4.47 6.24
CA PHE A 79 1.42 3.10 6.18
C PHE A 79 0.19 2.20 6.22
N TYR A 80 -0.12 1.59 5.07
CA TYR A 80 -1.31 0.78 4.88
C TYR A 80 -0.96 -0.69 4.68
N ILE A 81 -1.61 -1.60 5.41
CA ILE A 81 -1.39 -3.03 5.24
C ILE A 81 -2.36 -3.56 4.18
N ILE A 82 -1.81 -4.06 3.07
CA ILE A 82 -2.62 -4.64 1.99
C ILE A 82 -3.35 -5.88 2.52
N PRO A 83 -4.69 -5.99 2.33
CA PRO A 83 -5.45 -7.17 2.72
C PRO A 83 -4.90 -8.46 2.11
N PRO A 84 -4.81 -9.58 2.84
CA PRO A 84 -4.22 -10.82 2.33
C PRO A 84 -4.86 -11.33 1.03
N LYS A 85 -6.19 -11.27 0.92
CA LYS A 85 -6.90 -11.74 -0.28
C LYS A 85 -6.68 -10.82 -1.48
N MET A 86 -6.58 -9.50 -1.25
CA MET A 86 -6.24 -8.53 -2.28
C MET A 86 -4.81 -8.73 -2.77
N TYR A 87 -3.86 -8.94 -1.85
CA TYR A 87 -2.47 -9.28 -2.17
C TYR A 87 -2.36 -10.59 -2.99
N GLY A 88 -3.22 -11.58 -2.73
CA GLY A 88 -3.23 -12.84 -3.48
C GLY A 88 -3.82 -12.75 -4.89
N MET A 89 -4.87 -11.92 -5.08
CA MET A 89 -5.58 -11.81 -6.37
C MET A 89 -4.90 -10.83 -7.34
N ILE A 90 -4.20 -9.82 -6.81
CA ILE A 90 -3.37 -8.83 -7.52
C ILE A 90 -4.11 -8.15 -8.68
N SER A 91 -4.76 -7.02 -8.39
CA SER A 91 -5.18 -6.06 -9.41
C SER A 91 -4.58 -4.70 -9.09
N ALA A 92 -3.83 -4.14 -10.04
CA ALA A 92 -3.27 -2.79 -9.94
C ALA A 92 -4.39 -1.76 -9.79
N LYS A 93 -5.49 -1.90 -10.54
CA LYS A 93 -6.64 -1.00 -10.45
C LYS A 93 -7.19 -0.91 -9.02
N GLU A 94 -7.43 -2.06 -8.40
CA GLU A 94 -7.99 -2.12 -7.05
C GLU A 94 -6.97 -1.61 -6.02
N LEU A 95 -5.69 -1.95 -6.17
CA LEU A 95 -4.63 -1.50 -5.28
C LEU A 95 -4.45 0.02 -5.31
N VAL A 96 -4.51 0.61 -6.51
CA VAL A 96 -4.47 2.06 -6.71
C VAL A 96 -5.71 2.75 -6.14
N ALA A 97 -6.90 2.17 -6.33
CA ALA A 97 -8.13 2.73 -5.76
C ALA A 97 -8.08 2.75 -4.22
N ASP A 98 -7.55 1.70 -3.58
CA ASP A 98 -7.29 1.71 -2.14
C ASP A 98 -6.27 2.78 -1.76
N ALA A 99 -5.17 2.90 -2.49
CA ALA A 99 -4.15 3.89 -2.24
C ALA A 99 -4.70 5.32 -2.27
N TYR A 100 -5.53 5.66 -3.27
CA TYR A 100 -6.18 6.97 -3.35
C TYR A 100 -7.06 7.24 -2.13
N GLU A 101 -7.89 6.28 -1.72
CA GLU A 101 -8.81 6.47 -0.61
C GLU A 101 -8.06 6.56 0.74
N VAL A 102 -7.00 5.77 0.92
CA VAL A 102 -6.12 5.87 2.10
C VAL A 102 -5.49 7.26 2.17
N VAL A 103 -4.85 7.73 1.09
CA VAL A 103 -4.22 9.06 1.05
C VAL A 103 -5.22 10.18 1.31
N ARG A 104 -6.44 10.05 0.77
CA ARG A 104 -7.52 11.02 0.99
C ARG A 104 -7.92 11.08 2.46
N ARG A 105 -8.24 9.93 3.07
CA ARG A 105 -8.71 9.87 4.48
C ARG A 105 -7.61 10.15 5.49
N PHE A 106 -6.37 9.78 5.20
CA PHE A 106 -5.23 10.04 6.09
C PHE A 106 -5.00 11.55 6.30
N LYS A 107 -5.32 12.39 5.31
CA LYS A 107 -5.28 13.87 5.47
C LYS A 107 -6.29 14.38 6.49
N GLU A 108 -7.42 13.68 6.67
CA GLU A 108 -8.46 14.03 7.64
C GLU A 108 -8.11 13.51 9.03
N GLN A 109 -7.56 12.28 9.10
CA GLN A 109 -7.16 11.62 10.33
C GLN A 109 -5.81 10.89 10.13
N PRO A 110 -4.68 11.54 10.45
CA PRO A 110 -3.35 10.97 10.24
C PRO A 110 -3.02 9.96 11.35
N LEU A 111 -3.61 8.77 11.26
CA LEU A 111 -3.35 7.66 12.18
C LEU A 111 -2.63 6.53 11.43
N ASN A 112 -1.51 6.08 12.02
CA ASN A 112 -0.69 5.02 11.49
C ASN A 112 -0.54 3.85 12.49
N PRO A 113 -0.50 2.58 12.01
CA PRO A 113 -0.82 2.16 10.64
C PRO A 113 -2.28 2.49 10.30
N PHE A 114 -2.52 2.92 9.06
CA PHE A 114 -3.85 3.30 8.62
C PHE A 114 -4.74 2.05 8.50
N SER A 115 -5.95 2.15 9.03
CA SER A 115 -7.01 1.16 8.88
C SER A 115 -8.31 1.87 8.51
N PHE A 116 -9.09 1.29 7.61
CA PHE A 116 -10.45 1.77 7.38
C PHE A 116 -11.32 1.51 8.63
N PRO A 117 -12.32 2.37 8.92
CA PRO A 117 -13.15 2.26 10.13
C PRO A 117 -13.82 0.89 10.31
N ASP A 118 -14.32 0.30 9.22
CA ASP A 118 -14.99 -1.02 9.23
C ASP A 118 -14.01 -2.19 9.19
N GLU A 119 -12.71 -1.92 9.02
CA GLU A 119 -11.66 -2.92 8.80
C GLU A 119 -10.49 -2.76 9.78
N PRO A 120 -10.72 -2.79 11.11
CA PRO A 120 -9.68 -2.48 12.10
C PRO A 120 -8.55 -3.51 12.15
N ASN A 121 -8.76 -4.72 11.66
CA ASN A 121 -7.73 -5.76 11.59
C ASN A 121 -7.44 -6.17 10.14
N PRO A 122 -6.33 -5.71 9.55
CA PRO A 122 -6.05 -5.93 8.14
C PRO A 122 -5.91 -7.41 7.75
N LEU A 123 -5.52 -8.29 8.68
CA LEU A 123 -5.38 -9.72 8.41
C LEU A 123 -6.70 -10.49 8.39
N ARG A 124 -7.79 -9.87 8.87
CA ARG A 124 -9.14 -10.47 8.85
C ARG A 124 -9.98 -9.98 7.67
N ILE A 125 -9.47 -9.04 6.89
CA ILE A 125 -10.16 -8.49 5.73
C ILE A 125 -10.27 -9.57 4.64
N THR A 126 -11.50 -9.83 4.18
CA THR A 126 -11.80 -10.87 3.19
C THR A 126 -12.14 -10.32 1.81
N ARG A 127 -12.13 -9.00 1.62
CA ARG A 127 -12.28 -8.39 0.29
C ARG A 127 -11.01 -8.54 -0.55
N HIS A 128 -11.22 -8.61 -1.85
CA HIS A 128 -10.15 -8.59 -2.86
C HIS A 128 -10.24 -7.37 -3.77
N LEU A 129 -11.30 -6.57 -3.61
CA LEU A 129 -11.54 -5.30 -4.29
C LEU A 129 -11.22 -4.16 -3.32
N ALA A 130 -11.06 -2.95 -3.86
CA ALA A 130 -10.84 -1.72 -3.11
C ALA A 130 -12.00 -1.42 -2.17
N TYR A 131 -11.70 -0.74 -1.06
CA TYR A 131 -12.64 -0.35 -0.03
C TYR A 131 -13.84 0.41 -0.61
N VAL A 132 -13.59 1.36 -1.52
CA VAL A 132 -14.63 2.15 -2.22
C VAL A 132 -15.54 1.31 -3.12
N HIS A 133 -15.10 0.12 -3.54
CA HIS A 133 -15.90 -0.79 -4.35
C HIS A 133 -16.68 -1.80 -3.49
N THR A 134 -16.35 -1.94 -2.21
CA THR A 134 -16.96 -2.93 -1.29
C THR A 134 -17.83 -2.30 -0.21
N HIS A 135 -17.50 -1.09 0.23
CA HIS A 135 -18.22 -0.35 1.27
C HIS A 135 -18.75 0.94 0.64
N LYS A 136 -20.08 1.05 0.54
CA LYS A 136 -20.79 2.23 0.03
C LYS A 136 -21.51 2.92 1.17
#